data_AF-A0A661LA38-F1
#
_entry.id   AF-A0A661LA38-F1
#
_cell.length_a   1.000
_cell.length_b   1.000
_cell.length_c   1.000
_cell.angle_alpha   90.00
_cell.angle_beta   90.00
_cell.angle_gamma   90.00
#
_symmetry.space_group_name_H-M   'P 1'
#
loop_
_entity.id
_entity.type
_entity.pdbx_description
1 polymer ?
#
loop_
_entity_poly.entity_id
_entity_poly.type
_entity_poly.pdbx_seq_one_letter_code
_entity_poly.pdbx_strand_id
1 'polypeptide(L)' 'KAIIHLSDGTKEELEPETLFVGNEDVLYCKVKGGKFPARFLRPAYYQLAEHIREEEGQFYLFLGKEKYSIKYSEA' A
#
# COMPACT_ATOMS: atom_id res chain seq x y z
N LYS A 1 -8.62 0.04 -9.27
CA LYS A 1 -7.36 0.77 -9.60
C LYS A 1 -7.23 1.98 -8.68
N ALA A 2 -6.01 2.33 -8.29
CA ALA A 2 -5.72 3.52 -7.47
C ALA A 2 -4.47 4.22 -8.03
N ILE A 3 -4.40 5.55 -7.89
CA ILE A 3 -3.25 6.35 -8.31
C ILE A 3 -2.57 6.89 -7.06
N ILE A 4 -1.24 6.75 -6.99
CA ILE A 4 -0.43 7.32 -5.91
C ILE A 4 0.32 8.55 -6.42
N HIS A 5 0.49 9.51 -5.51
CA HIS A 5 1.25 10.73 -5.73
C HIS A 5 2.52 10.66 -4.88
N LEU A 6 3.68 10.70 -5.53
CA LEU A 6 4.96 10.59 -4.86
C LEU A 6 5.48 11.96 -4.44
N SER A 7 6.36 11.98 -3.44
CA SER A 7 6.97 13.22 -2.92
C SER A 7 7.87 13.93 -3.94
N ASP A 8 8.31 13.22 -4.98
CA ASP A 8 9.07 13.80 -6.11
C ASP A 8 8.16 14.48 -7.16
N GLY A 9 6.85 14.56 -6.90
CA GLY A 9 5.85 15.17 -7.77
C GLY A 9 5.30 14.26 -8.87
N THR A 10 5.83 13.04 -9.02
CA THR A 10 5.34 12.08 -10.00
C THR A 10 4.09 11.34 -9.52
N LYS A 11 3.40 10.70 -10.47
CA LYS A 11 2.23 9.86 -10.20
C LYS A 11 2.37 8.54 -10.95
N GLU A 12 1.87 7.48 -10.34
CA GLU A 12 1.82 6.16 -10.98
C GLU A 12 0.64 5.34 -10.44
N GLU A 13 0.28 4.28 -11.17
CA GLU A 13 -0.71 3.32 -10.66
C GLU A 13 -0.13 2.61 -9.43
N LEU A 14 -0.91 2.49 -8.36
CA LEU A 14 -0.54 1.67 -7.21
C LEU A 14 -0.38 0.22 -7.66
N GLU A 15 0.76 -0.41 -7.35
CA GLU A 15 0.98 -1.84 -7.47
C GLU A 15 0.56 -2.55 -6.17
N PRO A 16 -0.69 -3.03 -6.04
CA PRO A 16 -1.25 -3.41 -4.73
C PRO A 16 -0.65 -4.71 -4.19
N GLU A 17 -0.15 -5.56 -5.07
CA GLU A 17 0.57 -6.80 -4.72
C GLU A 17 1.89 -6.54 -3.99
N THR A 18 2.39 -5.31 -4.06
CA THR A 18 3.62 -4.87 -3.41
C THR A 18 3.38 -4.24 -2.04
N LEU A 19 2.13 -4.20 -1.55
CA LEU A 19 1.82 -3.65 -0.24
C LEU A 19 2.36 -4.52 0.89
N PHE A 20 3.02 -3.88 1.85
CA PHE A 20 3.47 -4.55 3.07
C PHE A 20 3.55 -3.57 4.24
N VAL A 21 3.38 -4.10 5.45
CA VAL A 21 3.66 -3.42 6.70
C VAL A 21 5.13 -3.67 7.05
N GLY A 22 5.86 -2.56 7.18
CA GLY A 22 7.26 -2.53 7.58
C GLY A 22 7.45 -2.34 9.07
N ASN A 23 8.67 -1.94 9.44
CA ASN A 23 8.99 -1.57 10.82
C ASN A 23 8.08 -0.44 11.32
N GLU A 24 7.79 -0.45 12.63
CA GLU A 24 6.94 0.53 13.31
C GLU A 24 5.51 0.61 12.76
N ASP A 25 4.99 -0.50 12.22
CA ASP A 25 3.65 -0.61 11.64
C ASP A 25 3.39 0.37 10.48
N VAL A 26 4.46 0.81 9.79
CA VAL A 26 4.36 1.72 8.66
C VAL A 26 4.00 0.94 7.40
N LEU A 27 2.98 1.41 6.67
CA LEU A 27 2.58 0.82 5.39
C LEU A 27 3.47 1.30 4.25
N TYR A 28 3.90 0.37 3.41
CA TYR A 28 4.73 0.59 2.22
C TYR A 28 4.08 -0.02 0.99
N CYS A 29 4.44 0.51 -0.18
CA CYS A 29 4.34 -0.18 -1.47
C CYS A 29 5.65 -0.01 -2.24
N LYS A 30 5.83 -0.76 -3.33
CA LYS A 30 6.94 -0.50 -4.25
C LYS A 30 6.52 0.49 -5.33
N VAL A 31 7.47 1.36 -5.68
CA VAL A 31 7.31 2.44 -6.66
C VAL A 31 8.36 2.35 -7.76
N LYS A 32 8.17 3.12 -8.83
CA LYS A 32 9.08 3.20 -9.99
C LYS A 32 9.31 1.83 -10.64
N GLY A 33 8.21 1.08 -10.82
CA GLY A 33 8.22 -0.27 -11.40
C GLY A 33 8.87 -1.29 -10.47
N GLY A 34 8.44 -1.34 -9.21
CA GLY A 34 8.91 -2.33 -8.25
C GLY A 34 10.32 -2.11 -7.67
N LYS A 35 10.98 -0.98 -7.93
CA LYS A 35 12.41 -0.77 -7.62
C LYS A 35 12.69 -0.28 -6.21
N PHE A 36 11.81 0.57 -5.67
CA PHE A 36 12.05 1.22 -4.37
C PHE A 36 10.84 1.05 -3.46
N PRO A 37 11.01 0.73 -2.17
CA PRO A 37 9.93 0.83 -1.20
C PRO A 37 9.63 2.32 -0.92
N ALA A 38 8.36 2.68 -0.89
CA ALA A 38 7.89 3.99 -0.52
C ALA A 38 6.86 3.88 0.62
N ARG A 39 7.09 4.62 1.70
CA ARG A 39 6.15 4.69 2.82
C ARG A 39 4.95 5.56 2.49
N PHE A 40 3.78 5.15 2.94
CA PHE A 40 2.60 6.00 2.93
C PHE A 40 2.71 7.07 4.01
N LEU A 41 2.50 8.33 3.63
CA LEU A 41 2.27 9.39 4.59
C LEU A 41 0.88 9.24 5.22
N ARG A 42 0.71 9.74 6.45
CA ARG A 42 -0.56 9.63 7.20
C ARG A 42 -1.81 9.95 6.37
N PRO A 43 -1.89 11.03 5.58
CA PRO A 43 -3.08 11.31 4.79
C PRO A 43 -3.39 10.24 3.74
N ALA A 44 -2.37 9.74 3.05
CA ALA A 44 -2.52 8.70 2.03
C ALA A 44 -2.82 7.34 2.67
N TYR A 45 -2.23 7.05 3.83
CA TYR A 45 -2.55 5.86 4.62
C TYR A 45 -4.03 5.84 5.00
N TYR A 46 -4.58 6.93 5.54
CA TYR A 46 -5.99 6.96 5.95
C TYR A 46 -6.94 6.75 4.77
N GLN A 47 -6.66 7.36 3.61
CA GLN A 47 -7.45 7.12 2.39
C GLN A 47 -7.40 5.65 1.96
N LEU A 48 -6.23 5.03 2.04
CA LEU A 48 -6.08 3.62 1.67
C LEU A 48 -6.75 2.70 2.72
N ALA A 49 -6.68 3.05 3.99
CA ALA A 49 -7.22 2.27 5.10
C ALA A 49 -8.75 2.11 5.03
N GLU A 50 -9.47 3.07 4.42
CA GLU A 50 -10.92 2.94 4.14
C GLU A 50 -11.25 1.72 3.26
N HIS A 51 -10.26 1.23 2.51
CA HIS A 51 -10.37 0.08 1.62
C HIS A 51 -9.68 -1.18 2.19
N ILE A 52 -9.07 -1.09 3.37
CA ILE A 52 -8.42 -2.22 4.03
C ILE A 52 -9.43 -2.93 4.93
N ARG A 53 -9.46 -4.26 4.88
CA ARG A 53 -10.25 -5.07 5.82
C ARG A 53 -9.39 -6.19 6.37
N GLU A 54 -9.67 -6.52 7.63
CA GLU A 54 -9.12 -7.69 8.28
C GLU A 54 -10.06 -8.89 8.04
N GLU A 55 -9.50 -10.01 7.59
CA GLU A 55 -10.18 -11.28 7.49
C GLU A 55 -9.28 -12.36 8.08
N GLU A 56 -9.76 -13.08 9.11
CA GLU A 56 -9.03 -14.16 9.79
C GLU A 56 -7.63 -13.75 10.33
N GLY A 57 -7.50 -12.51 10.83
CA GLY A 57 -6.23 -11.99 11.35
C GLY A 57 -5.23 -11.53 10.27
N GLN A 58 -5.64 -11.54 9.00
CA GLN A 58 -4.85 -11.05 7.88
C GLN A 58 -5.49 -9.80 7.27
N PHE A 59 -4.67 -8.80 6.95
CA PHE A 59 -5.12 -7.58 6.31
C PHE A 59 -5.10 -7.70 4.78
N TYR A 60 -6.14 -7.16 4.16
CA TYR A 60 -6.30 -7.12 2.72
C TYR A 60 -6.77 -5.77 2.23
N LEU A 61 -6.21 -5.30 1.12
CA LEU A 61 -6.72 -4.14 0.38
C LEU A 61 -7.75 -4.59 -0.65
N PHE A 62 -8.90 -3.92 -0.66
CA PHE A 62 -9.98 -4.13 -1.63
C PHE A 62 -10.02 -2.99 -2.65
N LEU A 63 -9.72 -3.28 -3.91
CA LEU A 63 -9.85 -2.31 -5.01
C LEU A 63 -10.96 -2.74 -5.96
N GLY A 64 -12.20 -2.40 -5.61
CA GLY A 64 -13.38 -2.87 -6.31
C GLY A 64 -13.70 -4.31 -5.93
N LYS A 65 -13.64 -5.24 -6.89
CA LYS A 65 -13.84 -6.68 -6.67
C LYS A 65 -12.55 -7.43 -6.38
N GLU A 66 -11.40 -6.79 -6.63
CA GLU A 66 -10.08 -7.38 -6.44
C GLU A 66 -9.64 -7.26 -4.99
N LYS A 67 -8.97 -8.31 -4.49
CA LYS A 67 -8.49 -8.44 -3.12
C LYS A 67 -6.98 -8.71 -3.12
N TYR A 68 -6.22 -7.93 -2.34
CA TYR A 68 -4.76 -8.01 -2.28
C TYR A 68 -4.29 -8.18 -0.83
N SER A 69 -3.48 -9.19 -0.54
CA SER A 69 -2.94 -9.42 0.81
C SER A 69 -1.87 -8.38 1.17
N ILE A 70 -1.94 -7.83 2.37
CA ILE A 70 -0.90 -6.94 2.92
C ILE A 70 0.01 -7.76 3.82
N LYS A 71 1.24 -8.01 3.39
CA LYS A 71 2.19 -8.86 4.12
C LYS A 71 2.96 -8.05 5.18
N TYR A 72 3.62 -8.73 6.10
CA TYR A 72 4.65 -8.13 6.94
C TYR A 72 6.03 -8.41 6.34
N SER A 73 6.89 -7.41 6.28
CA SER A 73 8.27 -7.54 5.76
C SER A 73 9.17 -6.50 6.41
N GLU A 74 10.46 -6.79 6.52
CA GLU A 74 11.45 -5.75 6.81
C GLU A 74 11.56 -4.82 5.59
N ALA A 75 11.57 -3.50 5.84
CA ALA A 75 11.59 -2.43 4.84
C ALA A 75 13.01 -1.95 4.55
#